data_AF-A0A1I3NF17-F1
#
_entry.id   AF-A0A1I3NF17-F1
#
_cell.length_a   1.000
_cell.length_b   1.000
_cell.length_c   1.000
_cell.angle_alpha   90.00
_cell.angle_beta   90.00
_cell.angle_gamma   90.00
#
_symmetry.space_group_name_H-M   'P 1'
#
loop_
_entity.id
_entity.type
_entity.pdbx_description
1 polymer ?
#
loop_
_entity_poly.entity_id
_entity_poly.type
_entity_poly.pdbx_seq_one_letter_code
_entity_poly.pdbx_strand_id
1 'polypeptide(L)' 'MARPLRIEFAGALYHVTERGNAREDIYHDEIDHQQFLLLLQNTVNRYDWYCHAFVSWTITTIY' A
#
# COMPACT_ATOMS: atom_id res chain seq x y z
N MET A 1 -20.93 4.96 -12.68
CA MET A 1 -20.19 4.13 -13.64
C MET A 1 -19.89 2.79 -12.99
N ALA A 2 -20.19 1.67 -13.66
CA ALA A 2 -19.84 0.35 -13.14
C ALA A 2 -18.32 0.16 -13.22
N ARG A 3 -17.68 -0.14 -12.09
CA ARG A 3 -16.26 -0.50 -12.05
C ARG A 3 -16.09 -1.90 -12.65
N PRO A 4 -15.05 -2.16 -13.45
CA PRO A 4 -14.74 -3.50 -13.95
C PRO A 4 -14.66 -4.53 -12.81
N LEU A 5 -15.08 -5.75 -13.07
CA LEU A 5 -15.02 -6.83 -12.10
C LEU A 5 -13.55 -7.11 -11.73
N ARG A 6 -13.22 -7.14 -10.44
CA ARG A 6 -11.91 -7.59 -9.96
C ARG A 6 -11.93 -9.11 -9.95
N ILE A 7 -11.36 -9.71 -10.99
CA ILE A 7 -11.29 -11.17 -11.12
C ILE A 7 -10.21 -11.67 -10.17
N GLU A 8 -10.58 -12.58 -9.28
CA GLU A 8 -9.67 -13.18 -8.32
C GLU A 8 -9.41 -14.66 -8.66
N PHE A 9 -8.14 -15.05 -8.84
CA PHE A 9 -7.76 -16.45 -9.05
C PHE A 9 -6.45 -16.80 -8.32
N ALA A 10 -6.26 -18.09 -8.03
CA ALA A 10 -5.11 -18.60 -7.29
C ALA A 10 -3.80 -18.36 -8.05
N GLY A 11 -2.78 -17.85 -7.35
CA GLY A 11 -1.47 -17.55 -7.92
C GLY A 11 -1.41 -16.28 -8.78
N ALA A 12 -2.50 -15.52 -8.87
CA ALA A 12 -2.49 -14.23 -9.55
C ALA A 12 -1.60 -13.21 -8.82
N LEU A 13 -0.89 -12.40 -9.61
CA LEU A 13 -0.14 -11.26 -9.11
C LEU A 13 -0.98 -9.99 -9.24
N TYR A 14 -1.23 -9.31 -8.12
CA TYR A 14 -1.97 -8.05 -8.11
C TYR A 14 -1.05 -6.87 -7.79
N HIS A 15 -1.22 -5.78 -8.53
CA HIS A 15 -0.64 -4.49 -8.19
C HIS A 15 -1.68 -3.66 -7.43
N VAL A 16 -1.45 -3.46 -6.14
CA VAL A 16 -2.29 -2.63 -5.27
C VAL A 16 -1.67 -1.23 -5.22
N THR A 17 -2.50 -0.20 -5.41
CA THR A 17 -2.07 1.19 -5.30
C THR A 17 -3.00 1.93 -4.37
N GLU A 18 -2.42 2.67 -3.44
CA GLU A 18 -3.12 3.61 -2.58
C GLU A 18 -2.53 5.00 -2.79
N ARG A 19 -3.37 6.02 -2.59
CA ARG A 19 -2.98 7.43 -2.71
C ARG A 19 -3.54 8.17 -1.50
N GLY A 20 -2.76 9.10 -0.98
CA GLY A 20 -3.23 10.00 0.08
C GLY A 20 -4.50 10.71 -0.36
N ASN A 21 -5.45 10.85 0.56
CA ASN A 21 -6.67 11.58 0.28
C ASN A 21 -6.31 13.04 -0.07
N ALA A 22 -7.06 13.67 -0.97
CA ALA A 22 -6.86 15.09 -1.32
C ALA A 22 -5.43 15.53 -1.74
N ARG A 23 -4.56 14.62 -2.21
CA ARG A 23 -3.11 14.86 -2.49
C ARG A 23 -2.27 15.11 -1.24
N GLU A 24 -2.79 14.76 -0.08
CA GLU A 24 -2.03 14.76 1.17
C GLU A 24 -1.00 13.63 1.16
N ASP A 25 -0.01 13.77 2.04
CA ASP A 25 0.95 12.71 2.28
C ASP A 25 0.23 11.46 2.82
N ILE A 26 0.74 10.29 2.42
CA ILE A 26 0.21 9.01 2.89
C ILE A 26 0.57 8.80 4.37
N TYR A 27 1.69 9.39 4.81
CA TYR A 27 2.19 9.31 6.18
C TYR A 27 2.46 10.72 6.69
N HIS A 28 2.06 11.01 7.92
CA HIS A 28 2.25 12.35 8.51
C HIS A 28 3.69 12.55 9.00
N ASP A 29 4.34 11.48 9.44
CA ASP A 29 5.72 11.48 9.93
C ASP A 29 6.40 10.12 9.70
N GLU A 30 7.67 10.01 10.07
CA GLU A 30 8.44 8.76 9.93
C GLU A 30 7.92 7.66 10.87
N ILE A 31 7.33 8.01 12.01
CA ILE A 31 6.81 7.04 12.98
C ILE A 31 5.56 6.37 12.42
N ASP A 32 4.66 7.15 11.82
CA ASP A 32 3.46 6.71 11.12
C ASP A 32 3.82 5.80 9.94
N HIS A 33 4.86 6.16 9.17
CA HIS A 33 5.42 5.31 8.14
C HIS A 33 5.92 3.96 8.68
N GLN A 34 6.68 3.95 9.77
CA GLN A 34 7.14 2.71 10.41
C GLN A 34 5.98 1.85 10.93
N GLN A 35 4.97 2.48 11.54
CA GLN A 35 3.77 1.78 12.02
C GLN A 35 3.00 1.13 10.86
N PHE A 36 2.87 1.83 9.74
CA PHE A 36 2.26 1.27 8.54
C PHE A 36 3.03 0.06 8.02
N LEU A 37 4.36 0.14 7.94
CA LEU A 37 5.18 -1.00 7.50
C LEU A 37 5.03 -2.21 8.42
N LEU A 38 4.94 -2.01 9.73
CA LEU A 38 4.65 -3.07 10.70
C LEU A 38 3.27 -3.69 10.48
N LEU A 39 2.24 -2.87 10.23
CA LEU A 39 0.89 -3.36 9.90
C LEU A 39 0.87 -4.15 8.59
N LEU A 40 1.58 -3.68 7.57
CA LEU A 40 1.72 -4.35 6.28
C LEU A 40 2.39 -5.71 6.45
N GLN A 41 3.51 -5.77 7.18
CA GLN A 41 4.20 -7.02 7.47
C GLN A 41 3.31 -8.01 8.24
N ASN A 42 2.61 -7.53 9.28
CA ASN A 42 1.67 -8.37 10.04
C ASN A 42 0.54 -8.91 9.17
N THR A 43 0.04 -8.11 8.23
CA THR A 43 -1.02 -8.49 7.28
C THR A 43 -0.50 -9.55 6.31
N VAL A 44 0.67 -9.31 5.72
CA VAL A 44 1.35 -10.25 4.82
C VAL A 44 1.57 -11.61 5.50
N ASN A 45 2.08 -11.61 6.73
CA ASN A 45 2.30 -12.83 7.50
C ASN A 45 0.99 -13.50 7.91
N ARG A 46 -0.05 -12.74 8.27
CA ARG A 46 -1.35 -13.27 8.69
C ARG A 46 -2.10 -13.98 7.56
N TYR A 47 -2.02 -13.43 6.34
CA TYR A 47 -2.76 -13.94 5.19
C TYR A 47 -1.89 -14.72 4.20
N ASP A 48 -0.63 -14.97 4.55
CA ASP A 48 0.35 -15.70 3.73
C ASP A 48 0.52 -15.12 2.32
N TRP A 49 0.60 -13.78 2.24
CA TRP A 49 0.77 -13.08 0.98
C TRP A 49 2.24 -13.05 0.56
N TYR A 50 2.51 -13.21 -0.74
CA TYR A 50 3.84 -12.93 -1.28
C TYR A 50 3.94 -11.47 -1.71
N CYS A 51 4.53 -10.63 -0.86
CA CYS A 51 4.83 -9.24 -1.21
C CYS A 51 6.13 -9.18 -2.04
N HIS A 52 6.00 -9.07 -3.37
CA HIS A 52 7.16 -9.04 -4.27
C HIS A 52 7.91 -7.71 -4.24
N ALA A 53 7.18 -6.60 -4.14
CA ALA A 53 7.75 -5.26 -4.06
C ALA A 53 6.74 -4.33 -3.39
N PHE A 54 7.27 -3.38 -2.61
CA PHE A 54 6.51 -2.28 -2.05
C PHE A 54 7.24 -0.98 -2.37
N VAL A 55 6.49 0.01 -2.87
CA VAL A 55 7.00 1.36 -3.12
C VAL A 55 6.04 2.35 -2.51
N SER A 56 6.55 3.20 -1.63
CA SER A 56 5.85 4.37 -1.10
C SER A 56 6.55 5.62 -1.61
N TRP A 57 5.77 6.64 -1.94
CA TRP A 57 6.27 7.97 -2.27
C TRP A 57 5.70 8.93 -1.24
N THR A 58 6.59 9.58 -0.50
CA THR A 58 6.27 10.75 0.33
C THR A 58 6.55 11.99 -0.49
N ILE A 59 5.66 12.99 -0.45
CA ILE A 59 5.91 14.29 -1.09
C ILE A 59 6.82 15.08 -0.16
N THR A 60 8.12 14.79 -0.21
CA THR A 60 9.09 15.65 0.48
C THR A 60 9.16 16.97 -0.28
N THR A 61 8.58 18.03 0.27
CA THR A 61 8.74 19.39 -0.26
C THR A 61 10.20 19.79 -0.06
N ILE A 62 10.98 19.76 -1.14
CA ILE A 62 12.33 20.29 -1.18
C ILE A 62 12.20 21.82 -1.30
N TYR A 63 12.55 22.55 -0.24
CA TYR A 63 12.72 24.01 -0.28
C TYR A 63 14.06 24.38 -0.92
#